data_AF-A0A950K889-F1
#
_entry.id   AF-A0A950K889-F1
#
_cell.length_a   1.000
_cell.length_b   1.000
_cell.length_c   1.000
_cell.angle_alpha   90.00
_cell.angle_beta   90.00
_cell.angle_gamma   90.00
#
_symmetry.space_group_name_H-M   'P 1'
#
loop_
_entity.id
_entity.type
_entity.pdbx_description
1 polymer ?
#
loop_
_entity_poly.entity_id
_entity_poly.type
_entity_poly.pdbx_seq_one_letter_code
_entity_poly.pdbx_strand_id
1 'polypeptide(L)' 'EDEKIEGPLPANTRRDLVEFCKKKLSVKERYILMMYYFEDLTLKEIGQILDLSESRVCQLHAKLVTRLRTYLKHKQVEIA' A
#
# COMPACT_ATOMS: atom_id res chain seq x y z
N GLU A 1 1.97 -19.53 5.62
CA GLU A 1 0.75 -19.20 4.86
C GLU A 1 0.64 -17.69 4.84
N ASP A 2 0.54 -17.08 3.66
CA ASP A 2 0.29 -15.63 3.52
C ASP A 2 -1.13 -15.35 4.02
N GLU A 3 -1.28 -15.23 5.33
CA GLU A 3 -2.46 -14.65 5.93
C GLU A 3 -2.54 -13.22 5.39
N LYS A 4 -3.54 -12.94 4.53
CA LYS A 4 -3.79 -11.58 4.02
C LYS A 4 -3.90 -10.67 5.23
N ILE A 5 -2.80 -9.99 5.57
CA ILE A 5 -2.72 -9.07 6.70
C ILE A 5 -3.85 -8.09 6.47
N GLU A 6 -4.89 -8.17 7.30
CA GLU A 6 -6.10 -7.38 7.12
C GLU A 6 -5.68 -5.93 6.92
N GLY A 7 -5.98 -5.42 5.73
CA GLY A 7 -5.53 -4.13 5.28
C GLY A 7 -5.96 -3.07 6.30
N PRO A 8 -5.11 -2.09 6.64
CA PRO A 8 -5.33 -1.17 7.75
C PRO A 8 -6.40 -0.10 7.50
N LEU A 9 -7.29 -0.30 6.53
CA LEU A 9 -8.15 0.74 5.98
C LEU A 9 -9.63 0.33 6.01
N PRO A 10 -10.52 1.14 6.60
CA PRO A 10 -11.95 0.94 6.48
C PRO A 10 -12.43 1.16 5.03
N ALA A 11 -13.60 0.58 4.72
CA ALA A 11 -14.16 0.27 3.40
C ALA A 11 -14.28 1.41 2.35
N ASN A 12 -13.89 2.66 2.66
CA ASN A 12 -14.05 3.81 1.75
C ASN A 12 -12.78 4.30 1.02
N THR A 13 -11.64 3.61 1.14
CA THR A 13 -10.35 4.33 0.97
C THR A 13 -9.60 4.03 -0.33
N ARG A 14 -10.25 3.53 -1.40
CA ARG A 14 -9.58 3.41 -2.72
C ARG A 14 -9.14 4.77 -3.26
N ARG A 15 -9.96 5.81 -3.03
CA ARG A 15 -9.72 7.16 -3.55
C ARG A 15 -8.58 7.85 -2.82
N ASP A 16 -8.53 7.77 -1.49
CA ASP A 16 -7.42 8.32 -0.71
C ASP A 16 -6.12 7.54 -0.88
N LEU A 17 -6.18 6.22 -1.12
CA LEU A 17 -5.00 5.44 -1.53
C LEU A 17 -4.42 6.00 -2.83
N VAL A 18 -5.27 6.25 -3.83
CA VAL A 18 -4.85 6.81 -5.13
C VAL A 18 -4.30 8.24 -4.97
N GLU A 19 -4.91 9.08 -4.14
CA GLU A 19 -4.41 10.43 -3.84
C GLU A 19 -3.05 10.41 -3.12
N PHE A 20 -2.91 9.53 -2.13
CA PHE A 20 -1.67 9.32 -1.40
C PHE A 20 -0.56 8.78 -2.32
N CYS A 21 -0.91 7.82 -3.18
CA CYS A 21 -0.10 7.29 -4.28
C CYS A 21 0.34 8.36 -5.27
N LYS A 22 -0.49 9.36 -5.54
CA LYS A 22 -0.18 10.44 -6.50
C LYS A 22 0.86 11.43 -5.98
N LYS A 23 0.85 11.78 -4.69
CA LYS A 23 1.68 12.88 -4.15
C LYS A 23 3.02 12.47 -3.53
N LYS A 24 3.20 11.24 -3.04
CA LYS A 24 4.33 10.89 -2.15
C LYS A 24 5.06 9.58 -2.47
N LEU A 25 4.68 8.88 -3.55
CA LEU A 25 5.16 7.53 -3.85
C LEU A 25 5.91 7.47 -5.19
N SER A 26 7.02 6.75 -5.18
CA SER A 26 7.77 6.40 -6.39
C SER A 26 6.95 5.47 -7.27
N VAL A 27 7.25 5.44 -8.57
CA VAL A 27 6.53 4.60 -9.55
C VAL A 27 6.45 3.14 -9.09
N LYS A 28 7.56 2.57 -8.60
CA LYS A 28 7.62 1.19 -8.08
C LYS A 28 6.69 0.96 -6.87
N GLU A 29 6.67 1.91 -5.94
CA GLU A 29 5.83 1.83 -4.72
C GLU A 29 4.33 1.85 -5.08
N ARG A 30 3.96 2.64 -6.08
CA ARG A 30 2.58 2.67 -6.60
C ARG A 30 2.18 1.35 -7.24
N TYR A 31 3.09 0.74 -8.02
CA TYR A 31 2.84 -0.55 -8.65
C TYR A 31 2.62 -1.66 -7.62
N ILE A 32 3.40 -1.71 -6.53
CA ILE A 32 3.21 -2.67 -5.44
C ILE A 32 1.79 -2.58 -4.86
N LEU A 33 1.32 -1.37 -4.55
CA LEU A 33 -0.03 -1.16 -4.02
C LEU A 33 -1.11 -1.49 -5.06
N MET A 34 -0.89 -1.14 -6.32
CA MET A 34 -1.86 -1.43 -7.38
C MET A 34 -2.02 -2.95 -7.56
N MET A 35 -0.92 -3.67 -7.70
CA MET A 35 -0.94 -5.13 -7.84
C MET A 35 -1.55 -5.81 -6.61
N TYR A 36 -1.24 -5.33 -5.40
CA TYR A 36 -1.75 -5.94 -4.17
C TYR A 36 -3.24 -5.65 -3.92
N TYR A 37 -3.70 -4.42 -4.14
CA TYR A 37 -5.07 -4.00 -3.79
C TYR A 37 -6.08 -4.02 -4.96
N PHE A 38 -5.60 -4.01 -6.21
CA PHE A 38 -6.46 -4.00 -7.41
C PHE A 38 -6.38 -5.30 -8.21
N GLU A 39 -5.20 -5.93 -8.26
CA GLU A 39 -5.00 -7.20 -8.99
C GLU A 39 -4.98 -8.43 -8.05
N ASP A 40 -5.20 -8.23 -6.74
CA ASP A 40 -5.19 -9.28 -5.70
C ASP A 40 -3.92 -10.16 -5.68
N LEU A 41 -2.80 -9.65 -6.21
CA LEU A 41 -1.53 -10.36 -6.27
C LEU A 41 -0.84 -10.44 -4.90
N THR A 42 -0.19 -11.56 -4.63
CA THR A 42 0.60 -11.76 -3.40
C THR A 42 1.92 -10.97 -3.44
N LEU A 43 2.50 -10.69 -2.26
CA LEU A 43 3.80 -9.99 -2.18
C LEU A 43 4.92 -10.76 -2.89
N LYS A 44 4.79 -12.10 -2.93
CA LYS A 44 5.68 -12.99 -3.64
C LYS A 44 5.58 -12.81 -5.16
N GLU A 45 4.36 -12.84 -5.71
CA GLU A 45 4.11 -12.62 -7.15
C GLU A 45 4.56 -11.22 -7.58
N ILE A 46 4.26 -10.20 -6.76
CA ILE A 46 4.71 -8.83 -6.97
C ILE A 46 6.24 -8.73 -6.99
N GLY A 47 6.91 -9.47 -6.10
CA GLY A 47 8.37 -9.57 -6.08
C GLY A 47 8.91 -10.14 -7.38
N GLN A 48 8.31 -11.22 -7.89
CA GLN A 48 8.70 -11.82 -9.17
C GLN A 48 8.48 -10.86 -10.35
N ILE A 49 7.39 -10.10 -10.37
CA ILE A 49 7.09 -9.13 -11.43
C ILE A 49 8.04 -7.93 -11.41
N LEU A 50 8.41 -7.46 -10.21
CA LEU A 50 9.25 -6.27 -10.04
C LEU A 50 10.75 -6.57 -9.96
N ASP A 51 11.15 -7.83 -10.12
CA ASP A 51 12.52 -8.32 -9.94
C ASP A 51 13.07 -7.96 -8.53
N LEU A 52 12.25 -8.20 -7.51
CA LEU A 52 12.54 -7.92 -6.10
C LEU A 52 12.31 -9.16 -5.25
N SER A 53 13.06 -9.29 -4.16
CA SER A 53 12.76 -10.32 -3.16
C SER A 53 11.44 -10.00 -2.43
N GLU A 54 10.70 -11.04 -2.05
CA GLU A 54 9.47 -10.92 -1.25
C GLU A 54 9.70 -10.07 0.02
N SER A 55 10.82 -10.28 0.71
CA SER A 55 11.21 -9.47 1.88
C SER A 55 11.32 -7.98 1.55
N ARG A 56 11.87 -7.64 0.38
CA ARG A 56 11.97 -6.24 -0.07
C ARG A 56 10.60 -5.65 -0.36
N VAL A 57 9.71 -6.42 -0.98
CA VAL A 57 8.32 -6.01 -1.25
C VAL A 57 7.55 -5.82 0.05
N CYS A 58 7.70 -6.73 1.01
CA CYS A 58 7.09 -6.63 2.34
C CYS A 58 7.56 -5.38 3.11
N GLN A 59 8.86 -5.09 3.10
CA GLN A 59 9.41 -3.87 3.71
C GLN A 59 8.88 -2.60 3.03
N LEU A 60 8.82 -2.58 1.69
CA LEU A 60 8.25 -1.47 0.96
C LEU A 60 6.79 -1.30 1.35
N HIS A 61 5.97 -2.36 1.26
CA HIS A 61 4.57 -2.36 1.61
C HIS A 61 4.32 -1.84 3.04
N ALA A 62 5.07 -2.33 4.04
CA ALA A 62 4.97 -1.86 5.43
C ALA A 62 5.26 -0.36 5.56
N LYS A 63 6.26 0.15 4.83
CA LYS A 63 6.59 1.58 4.78
C LYS A 63 5.45 2.39 4.15
N LEU A 64 4.81 1.88 3.11
CA LEU A 64 3.69 2.56 2.43
C LEU A 64 2.47 2.63 3.34
N VAL A 65 2.12 1.50 3.96
CA VAL A 65 1.06 1.39 4.96
C VAL A 65 1.28 2.37 6.10
N THR A 66 2.49 2.46 6.64
CA THR A 66 2.82 3.37 7.73
C THR A 66 2.58 4.82 7.32
N ARG A 67 3.08 5.23 6.14
CA ARG A 67 2.87 6.60 5.65
C ARG A 67 1.40 6.89 5.35
N LEU A 68 0.66 5.91 4.83
CA LEU A 68 -0.78 6.05 4.57
C LEU A 68 -1.57 6.23 5.87
N ARG A 69 -1.26 5.45 6.91
CA ARG A 69 -1.84 5.62 8.26
C ARG A 69 -1.57 7.02 8.80
N THR A 70 -0.35 7.54 8.66
CA THR A 70 -0.02 8.92 9.06
C THR A 70 -0.83 9.95 8.30
N TYR A 71 -0.97 9.79 6.98
CA TYR A 71 -1.76 10.70 6.13
C TYR A 71 -3.24 10.71 6.52
N LEU A 72 -3.83 9.54 6.72
CA LEU A 72 -5.23 9.41 7.15
C LEU A 72 -5.46 9.95 8.56
N LYS A 73 -4.52 9.73 9.48
CA LYS A 73 -4.59 10.30 10.83
C LYS A 73 -4.59 11.83 10.78
N HIS A 74 -3.76 12.43 9.92
CA HIS A 74 -3.75 13.89 9.74
C HIS A 74 -5.07 14.41 9.13
N LYS A 75 -5.62 13.68 8.14
CA LYS A 75 -6.87 14.06 7.47
C LYS A 75 -8.10 13.93 8.39
N GLN A 76 -8.10 12.97 9.32
CA GLN A 76 -9.17 12.85 10.33
C GLN A 76 -9.11 13.93 11.41
N VAL A 77 -7.94 14.53 11.65
CA VAL A 77 -7.78 15.62 12.64
C VAL A 77 -8.25 16.97 12.11
N GLU A 78 -8.29 17.19 10.79
CA GLU A 78 -8.81 18.45 10.20
C GLU A 78 -10.35 18.53 10.18
N ILE A 79 -11.05 17.45 10.56
CA ILE A 79 -12.53 17.39 10.58
C ILE A 79 -13.07 17.39 12.03
N ALA A 80 -12.20 17.46 13.04
CA ALA A 80 -12.56 17.44 14.47
C ALA A 80 -12.47 18.84 15.11
#